data_AF-A0A9N9CAN8-F1
#
_entry.id   AF-A0A9N9CAN8-F1
#
_cell.length_a   1.000
_cell.length_b   1.000
_cell.length_c   1.000
_cell.angle_alpha   90.00
_cell.angle_beta   90.00
_cell.angle_gamma   90.00
#
_symmetry.space_group_name_H-M   'P 1'
#
loop_
_entity.id
_entity.type
_entity.pdbx_description
1 polymer ?
#
loop_
_entity_poly.entity_id
_entity_poly.type
_entity_poly.pdbx_seq_one_letter_code
_entity_poly.pdbx_strand_id
1 'polypeptide(L)'
;MCSVQETSLDLNVNIKPATKDCIKCKTTKATVLIRHSTYCKKCFQHVFVGKFRKNVEKSRISSNSTKLNGCGEKVMIGFSGGPTMLQLINEYNETHPHETSKKCAYSEIIVCHIDESVLFNYDSTSSTFSQESTILQVEKIVQKYNYPFIGLYLQDIFNPDVTKSGCYSNVLELAVDDAKILNLEEGSVVAPTEKLLHLLNNVSKSTAKEDFVWYLKLCYLIFTARKNGCKRLFLGDCSSRLSIKIISQTSKGRGFSLPLETSGEIDWFE
;
A
#
# COMPACT_ATOMS: atom_id res chain seq x y z
N MET A 1 -31.20 -5.61 -14.91
CA MET A 1 -32.10 -5.34 -13.77
C MET A 1 -32.20 -6.60 -12.93
N CYS A 2 -31.30 -6.78 -11.96
CA CYS A 2 -31.42 -7.84 -10.97
C CYS A 2 -31.94 -7.19 -9.69
N SER A 3 -33.23 -7.39 -9.41
CA SER A 3 -33.81 -7.05 -8.12
C SER A 3 -33.20 -7.95 -7.05
N VAL A 4 -32.16 -7.46 -6.38
CA VAL A 4 -31.68 -8.04 -5.13
C VAL A 4 -32.69 -7.62 -4.07
N GLN A 5 -33.60 -8.53 -3.71
CA GLN A 5 -34.39 -8.35 -2.50
C GLN A 5 -33.40 -8.39 -1.33
N GLU A 6 -33.22 -7.26 -0.66
CA GLU A 6 -32.53 -7.13 0.62
C GLU A 6 -33.26 -7.99 1.66
N THR A 7 -32.92 -9.27 1.69
CA THR A 7 -33.21 -10.13 2.83
C THR A 7 -32.26 -9.67 3.93
N SER A 8 -32.80 -8.95 4.91
CA SER A 8 -32.12 -8.59 6.15
C SER A 8 -31.65 -9.89 6.82
N LEU A 9 -30.39 -10.26 6.58
CA LEU A 9 -29.70 -11.27 7.36
C LEU A 9 -29.56 -10.70 8.77
N ASP A 10 -30.52 -11.01 9.63
CA ASP A 10 -30.43 -10.82 11.07
C ASP A 10 -29.31 -11.70 11.61
N LEU A 11 -28.07 -11.20 11.48
CA LEU A 11 -26.91 -11.72 12.15
C LEU A 11 -27.01 -11.33 13.64
N ASN A 12 -27.93 -11.96 14.35
CA ASN A 12 -27.95 -12.03 15.80
C ASN A 12 -26.78 -12.91 16.28
N VAL A 13 -25.55 -12.45 16.05
CA VAL A 13 -24.37 -13.06 16.66
C VAL A 13 -24.33 -12.59 18.11
N ASN A 14 -24.93 -13.39 19.00
CA ASN A 14 -24.81 -13.22 20.43
C ASN A 14 -23.35 -13.46 20.86
N ILE A 15 -22.51 -12.44 20.78
CA ILE A 15 -21.21 -12.44 21.45
C ILE A 15 -21.31 -11.51 22.66
N LYS A 16 -21.91 -12.01 23.74
CA LYS A 16 -21.75 -11.41 25.05
C LYS A 16 -20.57 -12.08 25.75
N PRO A 17 -19.40 -11.44 25.86
CA PRO A 17 -18.41 -11.84 26.84
C PRO A 17 -19.01 -11.59 28.23
N ALA A 18 -19.14 -12.64 29.05
CA ALA A 18 -19.74 -12.59 30.37
C ALA A 18 -19.00 -11.66 31.36
N THR A 19 -17.74 -11.33 31.07
CA THR A 19 -16.89 -10.50 31.94
C THR A 19 -16.67 -9.12 31.33
N LYS A 20 -17.00 -8.08 32.11
CA LYS A 20 -16.74 -6.67 31.76
C LYS A 20 -15.25 -6.31 31.75
N ASP A 21 -14.39 -7.19 32.23
CA ASP A 21 -12.96 -6.92 32.41
C ASP A 21 -12.10 -7.48 31.27
N CYS A 22 -10.93 -6.88 31.10
CA CYS A 22 -9.93 -7.28 30.12
C CYS A 22 -9.37 -8.67 30.41
N ILE A 23 -9.38 -9.57 29.43
CA ILE A 23 -8.86 -10.94 29.56
C ILE A 23 -7.36 -10.99 29.87
N LYS A 24 -6.60 -9.95 29.48
CA LYS A 24 -5.14 -9.88 29.68
C LYS A 24 -4.74 -9.35 31.05
N CYS A 25 -5.15 -8.14 31.41
CA CYS A 25 -4.75 -7.53 32.68
C CYS A 25 -5.68 -7.89 33.84
N LYS A 26 -6.93 -8.31 33.58
CA LYS A 26 -7.95 -8.63 34.59
C LYS A 26 -8.28 -7.51 35.58
N THR A 27 -7.80 -6.29 35.34
CA THR A 27 -7.97 -5.14 36.24
C THR A 27 -8.79 -4.01 35.60
N THR A 28 -8.60 -3.78 34.31
CA THR A 28 -9.28 -2.70 33.58
C THR A 28 -10.50 -3.23 32.85
N LYS A 29 -11.58 -2.44 32.83
CA LYS A 29 -12.76 -2.72 32.01
C LYS A 29 -12.37 -2.89 30.53
N ALA A 30 -12.89 -3.94 29.91
CA ALA A 30 -12.71 -4.17 28.50
C ALA A 30 -13.55 -3.21 27.66
N THR A 31 -12.95 -2.70 26.60
CA THR A 31 -13.57 -1.76 25.65
C THR A 31 -13.51 -2.27 24.20
N VAL A 32 -12.73 -3.32 23.95
CA VAL A 32 -12.50 -3.87 22.61
C VAL A 32 -12.86 -5.36 22.63
N LEU A 33 -13.77 -5.78 21.76
CA LEU A 33 -14.11 -7.18 21.53
C LEU A 33 -13.45 -7.63 20.22
N ILE A 34 -12.72 -8.74 20.27
CA ILE A 34 -12.10 -9.35 19.09
C ILE A 34 -12.45 -10.83 19.09
N ARG A 35 -13.25 -11.24 18.11
CA ARG A 35 -13.82 -12.59 18.03
C ARG A 35 -14.55 -12.92 19.34
N HIS A 36 -13.94 -13.72 20.21
CA HIS A 36 -14.52 -14.17 21.48
C HIS A 36 -13.79 -13.61 22.72
N SER A 37 -12.83 -12.69 22.54
CA SER A 37 -11.99 -12.18 23.64
C SER A 37 -12.12 -10.67 23.81
N THR A 38 -12.20 -10.24 25.06
CA THR A 38 -12.33 -8.82 25.45
C THR A 38 -11.04 -8.25 25.99
N TYR A 39 -10.67 -7.07 25.51
CA TYR A 39 -9.45 -6.38 25.90
C TYR A 39 -9.76 -4.94 26.33
N CYS A 40 -8.98 -4.41 27.27
CA CYS A 40 -8.86 -2.97 27.42
C CYS A 40 -7.99 -2.42 26.28
N LYS A 41 -8.10 -1.12 26.00
CA LYS A 41 -7.36 -0.45 24.91
C LYS A 41 -5.84 -0.72 24.95
N LYS A 42 -5.21 -0.61 26.14
CA LYS A 42 -3.76 -0.82 26.32
C LYS A 42 -3.32 -2.25 25.99
N CYS A 43 -4.03 -3.25 26.54
CA CYS A 43 -3.71 -4.65 26.27
C CYS A 43 -3.96 -5.02 24.80
N PHE A 44 -5.00 -4.45 24.18
CA PHE A 44 -5.24 -4.64 22.76
C PHE A 44 -4.08 -4.07 21.92
N GLN A 45 -3.67 -2.82 22.15
CA GLN A 45 -2.56 -2.20 21.46
C GLN A 45 -1.28 -3.03 21.57
N HIS A 46 -0.92 -3.48 22.78
CA HIS A 46 0.25 -4.34 22.99
C HIS A 46 0.16 -5.66 22.20
N VAL A 47 -0.99 -6.34 22.20
CA VAL A 47 -1.18 -7.58 21.43
C VAL A 47 -1.14 -7.32 19.92
N PHE A 48 -1.75 -6.23 19.47
CA PHE A 48 -1.81 -5.85 18.05
C PHE A 48 -0.43 -5.49 17.50
N VAL A 49 0.30 -4.61 18.20
CA VAL A 49 1.69 -4.25 17.88
C VAL A 49 2.56 -5.51 17.91
N GLY A 50 2.42 -6.38 18.91
CA GLY A 50 3.15 -7.64 18.96
C GLY A 50 2.93 -8.55 17.74
N LYS A 51 1.71 -8.58 17.17
CA LYS A 51 1.43 -9.29 15.90
C LYS A 51 2.08 -8.61 14.71
N PHE A 52 2.00 -7.28 14.65
CA PHE A 52 2.65 -6.50 13.61
C PHE A 52 4.17 -6.75 13.60
N ARG A 53 4.83 -6.63 14.75
CA ARG A 53 6.28 -6.89 14.90
C ARG A 53 6.67 -8.27 14.40
N LYS A 54 5.94 -9.32 14.80
CA LYS A 54 6.19 -10.69 14.34
C LYS A 54 6.05 -10.87 12.83
N ASN A 55 5.10 -10.18 12.19
CA ASN A 55 4.94 -10.24 10.74
C ASN A 55 6.10 -9.54 10.02
N VAL A 56 6.54 -8.40 10.53
CA VAL A 56 7.69 -7.66 9.99
C VAL A 56 9.01 -8.42 10.20
N GLU A 57 9.18 -9.09 11.33
CA GLU A 57 10.38 -9.90 11.60
C GLU A 57 10.49 -11.12 10.69
N LYS A 58 9.35 -11.78 10.39
CA LYS A 58 9.31 -12.90 9.43
C LYS A 58 9.81 -12.46 8.04
N SER A 59 9.33 -11.31 7.56
CA SER A 59 9.79 -10.77 6.28
C SER A 59 11.26 -10.41 6.28
N ARG A 60 11.84 -10.06 7.44
CA ARG A 60 13.27 -9.78 7.55
C ARG A 60 14.16 -11.02 7.46
N ILE A 61 13.73 -12.15 8.01
CA ILE A 61 14.55 -13.37 8.14
C ILE A 61 14.63 -14.16 6.83
N SER A 62 13.57 -14.11 6.01
CA SER A 62 13.44 -14.85 4.75
C SER A 62 14.47 -14.42 3.68
N SER A 63 14.82 -13.13 3.67
CA SER A 63 15.88 -12.62 2.79
C SER A 63 17.28 -13.01 3.32
N ASN A 64 18.04 -13.77 2.54
CA ASN A 64 19.43 -14.20 2.84
C ASN A 64 20.43 -13.04 3.08
N SER A 65 19.99 -11.79 2.94
CA SER A 65 20.80 -10.57 3.10
C SER A 65 21.17 -10.20 4.55
N THR A 66 20.61 -10.86 5.57
CA THR A 66 20.79 -10.45 6.98
C THR A 66 22.10 -10.91 7.64
N LYS A 67 23.04 -11.51 6.89
CA LYS A 67 24.42 -11.76 7.38
C LYS A 67 25.45 -10.71 6.98
N LEU A 68 25.07 -9.66 6.24
CA LEU A 68 26.01 -8.62 5.88
C LEU A 68 25.90 -7.40 6.81
N ASN A 69 26.81 -7.34 7.77
CA ASN A 69 27.36 -6.12 8.36
C ASN A 69 26.44 -5.22 9.19
N GLY A 70 25.71 -5.74 10.18
CA GLY A 70 25.35 -5.00 11.41
C GLY A 70 24.71 -3.61 11.30
N CYS A 71 24.26 -3.21 10.12
CA CYS A 71 23.70 -1.92 9.75
C CYS A 71 22.28 -2.21 9.26
N GLY A 72 21.30 -1.43 9.74
CA GLY A 72 19.91 -1.60 9.33
C GLY A 72 19.75 -1.48 7.82
N GLU A 73 18.66 -1.99 7.28
CA GLU A 73 18.35 -1.83 5.85
C GLU A 73 17.57 -0.54 5.62
N LYS A 74 17.80 0.10 4.47
CA LYS A 74 17.00 1.24 4.01
C LYS A 74 15.69 0.72 3.41
N VAL A 75 14.57 1.30 3.80
CA VAL A 75 13.24 0.86 3.38
C VAL A 75 12.37 2.02 2.91
N MET A 76 11.50 1.75 1.95
CA MET A 76 10.48 2.70 1.48
C MET A 76 9.09 2.24 1.90
N ILE A 77 8.23 3.17 2.30
CA ILE A 77 6.81 2.93 2.59
C ILE A 77 5.97 3.58 1.49
N GLY A 78 5.19 2.80 0.76
CA GLY A 78 4.12 3.31 -0.10
C GLY A 78 2.95 3.78 0.76
N PHE A 79 2.68 5.08 0.77
CA PHE A 79 1.76 5.71 1.69
C PHE A 79 0.57 6.33 0.98
N SER A 80 -0.63 5.87 1.35
CA SER A 80 -1.91 6.35 0.79
C SER A 80 -2.58 7.44 1.63
N GLY A 81 -1.96 7.87 2.74
CA GLY A 81 -2.50 8.87 3.67
C GLY A 81 -3.06 8.31 5.00
N GLY A 82 -3.20 6.98 5.13
CA GLY A 82 -3.68 6.35 6.36
C GLY A 82 -2.58 6.26 7.44
N PRO A 83 -2.71 6.89 8.63
CA PRO A 83 -1.60 7.03 9.59
C PRO A 83 -1.19 5.74 10.29
N THR A 84 -2.04 4.70 10.25
CA THR A 84 -1.84 3.46 11.03
C THR A 84 -0.55 2.74 10.71
N MET A 85 -0.22 2.57 9.42
CA MET A 85 1.01 1.85 9.03
C MET A 85 2.26 2.62 9.45
N LEU A 86 2.24 3.94 9.27
CA LEU A 86 3.34 4.81 9.62
C LEU A 86 3.60 4.81 11.13
N GLN A 87 2.53 4.89 11.94
CA GLN A 87 2.61 4.78 13.39
C GLN A 87 3.22 3.45 13.84
N LEU A 88 2.78 2.33 13.25
CA LEU A 88 3.25 1.00 13.62
C LEU A 88 4.72 0.77 13.24
N ILE A 89 5.14 1.23 12.06
CA ILE A 89 6.55 1.16 11.65
C ILE A 89 7.39 2.07 12.55
N ASN A 90 6.91 3.26 12.89
CA ASN A 90 7.61 4.15 13.79
C ASN A 90 7.84 3.51 15.17
N GLU A 91 6.78 2.97 15.79
CA GLU A 91 6.87 2.28 17.09
C GLU A 91 7.72 0.98 17.02
N TYR A 92 7.86 0.39 15.83
CA TYR A 92 8.75 -0.75 15.63
C TYR A 92 10.22 -0.34 15.49
N ASN A 93 10.48 0.79 14.83
CA ASN A 93 11.84 1.28 14.60
C ASN A 93 12.40 2.07 15.79
N GLU A 94 11.54 2.58 16.68
CA GLU A 94 11.93 3.24 17.93
C GLU A 94 12.70 2.28 18.85
N THR A 95 13.95 2.62 19.12
CA THR A 95 14.81 1.93 20.09
C THR A 95 14.27 2.14 21.49
N HIS A 96 13.92 1.06 22.18
CA HIS A 96 13.42 1.15 23.55
C HIS A 96 14.62 1.38 24.50
N PRO A 97 14.58 2.41 25.39
CA PRO A 97 15.73 2.80 26.24
C PRO A 97 16.29 1.69 27.14
N HIS A 98 15.47 0.70 27.48
CA HIS A 98 15.86 -0.44 28.32
C HIS A 98 16.46 -1.62 27.55
N GLU A 99 16.55 -1.55 26.22
CA GLU A 99 17.11 -2.60 25.37
C GLU A 99 18.38 -2.09 24.67
N THR A 100 19.47 -1.95 25.43
CA THR A 100 20.79 -1.45 25.00
C THR A 100 21.47 -2.26 23.89
N SER A 101 20.91 -3.41 23.47
CA SER A 101 21.49 -4.25 22.40
C SER A 101 20.71 -4.23 21.07
N LYS A 102 19.50 -3.64 21.01
CA LYS A 102 18.73 -3.61 19.76
C LYS A 102 19.03 -2.35 18.95
N LYS A 103 19.84 -2.52 17.90
CA LYS A 103 19.96 -1.56 16.81
C LYS A 103 18.60 -1.32 16.16
N CYS A 104 18.32 -0.10 15.68
CA CYS A 104 17.13 0.19 14.87
C CYS A 104 16.96 -0.90 13.81
N ALA A 105 15.72 -1.38 13.63
CA ALA A 105 15.45 -2.45 12.67
C ALA A 105 15.80 -2.03 11.23
N TYR A 106 15.60 -0.74 10.93
CA TYR A 106 15.90 -0.10 9.66
C TYR A 106 16.86 1.09 9.87
N SER A 107 17.82 1.25 8.96
CA SER A 107 18.79 2.36 9.01
C SER A 107 18.14 3.68 8.60
N GLU A 108 17.21 3.62 7.65
CA GLU A 108 16.53 4.78 7.10
C GLU A 108 15.15 4.34 6.56
N ILE A 109 14.13 5.14 6.83
CA ILE A 109 12.76 4.91 6.38
C ILE A 109 12.36 6.11 5.53
N ILE A 110 12.06 5.88 4.25
CA ILE A 110 11.54 6.89 3.33
C ILE A 110 10.04 6.64 3.14
N VAL A 111 9.24 7.71 3.13
CA VAL A 111 7.82 7.63 2.83
C VAL A 111 7.56 8.19 1.43
N CYS A 112 6.89 7.41 0.58
CA CYS A 112 6.56 7.80 -0.79
C CYS A 112 5.04 7.80 -0.99
N HIS A 113 4.51 8.87 -1.56
CA HIS A 113 3.11 8.99 -1.94
C HIS A 113 2.98 9.27 -3.43
N ILE A 114 2.05 8.60 -4.09
CA ILE A 114 1.68 8.87 -5.49
C ILE A 114 0.32 9.57 -5.49
N ASP A 115 0.28 10.80 -6.01
CA ASP A 115 -0.94 11.55 -6.23
C ASP A 115 -1.65 11.04 -7.50
N GLU A 116 -2.87 10.54 -7.28
CA GLU A 116 -3.75 9.97 -8.31
C GLU A 116 -4.90 10.92 -8.68
N SER A 117 -4.89 12.16 -8.18
CA SER A 117 -5.98 13.14 -8.36
C SER A 117 -6.30 13.42 -9.83
N VAL A 118 -5.31 13.26 -10.71
CA VAL A 118 -5.47 13.37 -12.17
C VAL A 118 -6.53 12.41 -12.74
N LEU A 119 -6.75 11.26 -12.10
CA LEU A 119 -7.72 10.25 -12.53
C LEU A 119 -9.16 10.66 -12.20
N PHE A 120 -9.36 11.54 -11.22
CA PHE A 120 -10.68 11.92 -10.70
C PHE A 120 -11.12 13.33 -11.12
N ASN A 121 -10.17 14.19 -11.48
CA ASN A 121 -10.42 15.60 -11.80
C ASN A 121 -10.79 15.86 -13.28
N TYR A 122 -10.89 14.83 -14.12
CA TYR A 122 -11.16 15.00 -15.54
C TYR A 122 -12.66 15.13 -15.88
N ASP A 123 -13.55 14.54 -15.07
CA ASP A 123 -15.00 14.54 -15.36
C ASP A 123 -15.74 15.79 -14.85
N SER A 124 -15.10 16.67 -14.08
CA SER A 124 -15.74 17.81 -13.45
C SER A 124 -15.48 19.11 -14.21
N THR A 125 -16.50 19.54 -14.99
CA THR A 125 -16.77 20.95 -15.34
C THR A 125 -17.11 21.79 -14.10
N SER A 126 -16.28 21.71 -13.06
CA SER A 126 -16.46 22.36 -11.76
C SER A 126 -15.10 22.83 -11.30
N SER A 127 -14.62 23.86 -11.97
CA SER A 127 -13.46 24.69 -11.64
C SER A 127 -13.70 25.47 -10.34
N THR A 128 -13.91 24.77 -9.23
CA THR A 128 -13.90 25.31 -7.87
C THR A 128 -13.58 24.17 -6.90
N PHE A 129 -12.33 23.72 -6.91
CA PHE A 129 -11.77 23.13 -5.69
C PHE A 129 -10.36 23.67 -5.54
N SER A 130 -10.22 24.66 -4.66
CA SER A 130 -8.95 25.10 -4.09
C SER A 130 -8.39 23.98 -3.21
N GLN A 131 -8.12 22.82 -3.82
CA GLN A 131 -7.58 21.66 -3.13
C GLN A 131 -6.07 21.83 -3.08
N GLU A 132 -5.57 22.15 -1.89
CA GLU A 132 -4.18 21.94 -1.53
C GLU A 132 -3.77 20.54 -2.01
N SER A 133 -2.70 20.42 -2.81
CA SER A 133 -2.29 19.15 -3.43
C SER A 133 -2.30 18.03 -2.39
N THR A 134 -2.86 16.86 -2.73
CA THR A 134 -2.93 15.70 -1.82
C THR A 134 -1.56 15.38 -1.23
N ILE A 135 -0.51 15.60 -2.02
CA ILE A 135 0.90 15.53 -1.60
C ILE A 135 1.16 16.36 -0.33
N LEU A 136 0.74 17.63 -0.28
CA LEU A 136 0.96 18.52 0.86
C LEU A 136 0.22 18.05 2.11
N GLN A 137 -1.02 17.56 1.96
CA GLN A 137 -1.78 17.01 3.09
C GLN A 137 -1.10 15.78 3.66
N VAL A 138 -0.62 14.90 2.78
CA VAL A 138 0.09 13.69 3.14
C VAL A 138 1.44 14.02 3.76
N GLU A 139 2.17 14.99 3.22
CA GLU A 139 3.44 15.48 3.76
C GLU A 139 3.29 15.96 5.21
N LYS A 140 2.26 16.76 5.51
CA LYS A 140 1.95 17.22 6.88
C LYS A 140 1.75 16.06 7.87
N ILE A 141 1.22 14.92 7.41
CA ILE A 141 1.06 13.73 8.26
C ILE A 141 2.43 13.08 8.51
N VAL A 142 3.27 12.99 7.47
CA VAL A 142 4.60 12.37 7.53
C VAL A 142 5.60 13.19 8.36
N GLN A 143 5.52 14.52 8.27
CA GLN A 143 6.37 15.46 9.03
C GLN A 143 6.33 15.20 10.54
N LYS A 144 5.21 14.69 11.09
CA LYS A 144 5.09 14.33 12.52
C LYS A 144 6.04 13.23 12.97
N TYR A 145 6.55 12.42 12.05
CA TYR A 145 7.40 11.27 12.31
C TYR A 145 8.86 11.51 11.89
N ASN A 146 9.20 12.71 11.38
CA ASN A 146 10.54 13.06 10.92
C ASN A 146 11.14 12.10 9.88
N TYR A 147 10.32 11.53 9.00
CA TYR A 147 10.80 10.73 7.87
C TYR A 147 10.94 11.57 6.59
N PRO A 148 11.97 11.31 5.76
CA PRO A 148 12.03 11.83 4.40
C PRO A 148 10.77 11.49 3.61
N PHE A 149 10.22 12.48 2.91
CA PHE A 149 9.00 12.36 2.14
C PHE A 149 9.27 12.56 0.65
N ILE A 150 8.70 11.70 -0.19
CA ILE A 150 8.73 11.80 -1.65
C ILE A 150 7.28 11.85 -2.15
N GLY A 151 6.89 13.00 -2.69
CA GLY A 151 5.63 13.16 -3.42
C GLY A 151 5.86 12.94 -4.92
N LEU A 152 5.07 12.07 -5.53
CA LEU A 152 5.11 11.78 -6.95
C LEU A 152 3.73 12.03 -7.54
N TYR A 153 3.66 12.53 -8.77
CA TYR A 153 2.41 12.55 -9.53
C TYR A 153 2.33 11.33 -10.45
N LEU A 154 1.17 10.67 -10.52
CA LEU A 154 1.02 9.47 -11.35
C LEU A 154 1.34 9.72 -12.83
N GLN A 155 1.00 10.89 -13.36
CA GLN A 155 1.30 11.26 -14.75
C GLN A 155 2.80 11.36 -15.07
N ASP A 156 3.67 11.48 -14.07
CA ASP A 156 5.12 11.59 -14.28
C ASP A 156 5.78 10.23 -14.55
N ILE A 157 5.01 9.15 -14.60
CA ILE A 157 5.49 7.80 -14.94
C ILE A 157 6.14 7.72 -16.33
N PHE A 158 5.85 8.68 -17.23
CA PHE A 158 6.45 8.77 -18.55
C PHE A 158 7.85 9.39 -18.57
N ASN A 159 8.39 9.79 -17.43
CA ASN A 159 9.75 10.31 -17.35
C ASN A 159 10.75 9.29 -17.93
N PRO A 160 11.69 9.70 -18.80
CA PRO A 160 12.70 8.82 -19.39
C PRO A 160 13.43 7.92 -18.41
N ASP A 161 13.67 8.40 -17.19
CA ASP A 161 14.29 7.61 -16.11
C ASP A 161 13.47 6.36 -15.77
N VAL A 162 12.14 6.51 -15.69
CA VAL A 162 11.20 5.45 -15.31
C VAL A 162 10.99 4.51 -16.49
N THR A 163 10.80 5.04 -17.70
CA THR A 163 10.51 4.23 -18.89
C THR A 163 11.70 3.38 -19.30
N LYS A 164 12.94 3.88 -19.17
CA LYS A 164 14.17 3.11 -19.42
C LYS A 164 14.36 1.92 -18.47
N SER A 165 13.71 1.91 -17.31
CA SER A 165 13.79 0.78 -16.37
C SER A 165 13.08 -0.49 -16.88
N GLY A 166 12.30 -0.40 -17.96
CA GLY A 166 11.55 -1.53 -18.54
C GLY A 166 10.27 -1.90 -17.79
N CYS A 167 10.09 -1.47 -16.53
CA CYS A 167 8.89 -1.78 -15.74
C CYS A 167 7.61 -1.26 -16.42
N TYR A 168 7.67 -0.04 -16.96
CA TYR A 168 6.54 0.56 -17.67
C TYR A 168 6.14 -0.25 -18.90
N SER A 169 7.11 -0.70 -19.71
CA SER A 169 6.86 -1.51 -20.91
C SER A 169 6.17 -2.83 -20.56
N ASN A 170 6.62 -3.52 -19.52
CA ASN A 170 6.00 -4.77 -19.06
C ASN A 170 4.54 -4.57 -18.65
N VAL A 171 4.23 -3.46 -17.96
CA VAL A 171 2.83 -3.14 -17.57
C VAL A 171 1.98 -2.82 -18.78
N LEU A 172 2.58 -2.19 -19.80
CA LEU A 172 1.90 -1.81 -21.02
C LEU A 172 1.53 -3.04 -21.87
N GLU A 173 2.45 -3.99 -22.03
CA GLU A 173 2.22 -5.29 -22.71
C GLU A 173 1.09 -6.10 -22.03
N LEU A 174 0.96 -6.01 -20.71
CA LEU A 174 -0.06 -6.76 -19.96
C LEU A 174 -1.47 -6.16 -20.06
N ALA A 175 -1.60 -4.88 -20.40
CA ALA A 175 -2.85 -4.13 -20.23
C ALA A 175 -3.52 -3.70 -21.53
N VAL A 176 -2.80 -3.67 -22.64
CA VAL A 176 -3.31 -3.18 -23.91
C VAL A 176 -3.02 -4.20 -25.00
N ASP A 177 -4.01 -4.51 -25.84
CA ASP A 177 -3.75 -5.25 -27.08
C ASP A 177 -2.73 -4.45 -27.91
N ASP A 178 -1.57 -5.05 -28.24
CA ASP A 178 -0.43 -4.41 -28.92
C ASP A 178 -0.83 -3.47 -30.07
N ALA A 179 -1.92 -3.78 -30.76
CA ALA A 179 -2.49 -3.01 -31.86
C ALA A 179 -2.91 -1.55 -31.52
N LYS A 180 -3.17 -1.20 -30.24
CA LYS A 180 -3.63 0.16 -29.86
C LYS A 180 -2.52 1.10 -29.40
N ILE A 181 -1.33 0.60 -29.08
CA ILE A 181 -0.20 1.42 -28.62
C ILE A 181 0.58 2.01 -29.79
N LEU A 182 0.59 1.35 -30.95
CA LEU A 182 1.30 1.76 -32.17
C LEU A 182 0.93 3.16 -32.69
N ASN A 183 -0.11 3.81 -32.15
CA ASN A 183 -0.49 5.19 -32.48
C ASN A 183 0.08 6.25 -31.52
N LEU A 184 0.97 5.88 -30.58
CA LEU A 184 1.58 6.80 -29.60
C LEU A 184 3.06 7.14 -29.90
N GLU A 185 3.56 6.83 -31.09
CA GLU A 185 4.93 7.20 -31.49
C GLU A 185 5.06 8.68 -31.86
N GLU A 186 5.82 9.37 -31.00
CA GLU A 186 6.85 10.39 -31.31
C GLU A 186 6.49 11.49 -32.31
N GLY A 187 5.83 12.56 -31.84
CA GLY A 187 5.74 13.79 -32.62
C GLY A 187 4.99 14.96 -32.00
N SER A 188 4.05 14.73 -31.09
CA SER A 188 3.32 15.80 -30.40
C SER A 188 3.78 15.95 -28.95
N VAL A 189 4.11 17.17 -28.55
CA VAL A 189 4.39 17.56 -27.16
C VAL A 189 3.06 17.54 -26.39
N VAL A 190 2.57 16.35 -26.08
CA VAL A 190 1.34 16.12 -25.31
C VAL A 190 1.69 16.15 -23.83
N ALA A 191 0.88 16.85 -23.03
CA ALA A 191 1.15 16.93 -21.59
C ALA A 191 1.11 15.52 -20.95
N PRO A 192 1.96 15.22 -19.94
CA PRO A 192 1.98 13.89 -19.30
C PRO A 192 0.60 13.43 -18.81
N THR A 193 -0.21 14.38 -18.33
CA THR A 193 -1.61 14.16 -17.93
C THR A 193 -2.48 13.63 -19.08
N GLU A 194 -2.43 14.27 -20.25
CA GLU A 194 -3.22 13.88 -21.42
C GLU A 194 -2.78 12.51 -21.93
N LYS A 195 -1.47 12.23 -21.89
CA LYS A 195 -0.92 10.91 -22.25
C LYS A 195 -1.44 9.79 -21.35
N LEU A 196 -1.50 10.02 -20.03
CA LEU A 196 -2.06 9.05 -19.08
C LEU A 196 -3.54 8.78 -19.35
N LEU A 197 -4.32 9.84 -19.56
CA LEU A 197 -5.76 9.73 -19.82
C LEU A 197 -6.04 9.02 -21.15
N HIS A 198 -5.26 9.33 -22.20
CA HIS A 198 -5.37 8.64 -23.49
C HIS A 198 -5.10 7.14 -23.36
N LEU A 199 -4.04 6.76 -22.63
CA LEU A 199 -3.73 5.35 -22.35
C LEU A 199 -4.88 4.66 -21.60
N LEU A 200 -5.44 5.30 -20.58
CA LEU A 200 -6.55 4.76 -19.81
C LEU A 200 -7.84 4.63 -20.64
N ASN A 201 -8.07 5.52 -21.59
CA ASN A 201 -9.23 5.44 -22.50
C ASN A 201 -9.11 4.29 -23.51
N ASN A 202 -7.89 3.87 -23.86
CA ASN A 202 -7.66 2.75 -24.76
C ASN A 202 -7.92 1.37 -24.12
N VAL A 203 -7.84 1.29 -22.79
CA VAL A 203 -8.16 0.07 -22.03
C VAL A 203 -9.68 -0.12 -22.00
N SER A 204 -10.15 -1.24 -22.54
CA SER A 204 -11.58 -1.46 -22.84
C SER A 204 -12.45 -1.74 -21.61
N LYS A 205 -11.93 -2.46 -20.61
CA LYS A 205 -12.70 -2.92 -19.43
C LYS A 205 -12.37 -2.07 -18.20
N SER A 206 -13.37 -1.66 -17.43
CA SER A 206 -13.18 -0.91 -16.18
C SER A 206 -12.29 -1.65 -15.18
N THR A 207 -12.49 -2.96 -15.03
CA THR A 207 -11.66 -3.83 -14.17
C THR A 207 -10.21 -3.92 -14.64
N ALA A 208 -9.97 -3.82 -15.96
CA ALA A 208 -8.62 -3.77 -16.52
C ALA A 208 -7.98 -2.40 -16.32
N LYS A 209 -8.76 -1.31 -16.35
CA LYS A 209 -8.27 0.04 -16.01
C LYS A 209 -7.79 0.11 -14.56
N GLU A 210 -8.57 -0.44 -13.63
CA GLU A 210 -8.20 -0.50 -12.21
C GLU A 210 -6.90 -1.29 -11.99
N ASP A 211 -6.78 -2.47 -12.62
CA ASP A 211 -5.57 -3.28 -12.55
C ASP A 211 -4.37 -2.54 -13.17
N PHE A 212 -4.57 -1.90 -14.33
CA PHE A 212 -3.52 -1.14 -15.01
C PHE A 212 -2.99 0.00 -14.15
N VAL A 213 -3.88 0.83 -13.57
CA VAL A 213 -3.48 1.90 -12.64
C VAL A 213 -2.73 1.33 -11.44
N TRP A 214 -3.19 0.20 -10.88
CA TRP A 214 -2.50 -0.46 -9.77
C TRP A 214 -1.07 -0.88 -10.15
N TYR A 215 -0.88 -1.52 -11.30
CA TYR A 215 0.45 -1.96 -11.74
C TYR A 215 1.36 -0.78 -12.12
N LEU A 216 0.83 0.29 -12.72
CA LEU A 216 1.61 1.52 -12.97
C LEU A 216 2.14 2.11 -11.66
N LYS A 217 1.30 2.21 -10.62
CA LYS A 217 1.72 2.68 -9.29
C LYS A 217 2.76 1.78 -8.68
N LEU A 218 2.54 0.47 -8.73
CA LEU A 218 3.49 -0.49 -8.17
C LEU A 218 4.85 -0.38 -8.87
N CYS A 219 4.87 -0.29 -10.20
CA CYS A 219 6.09 -0.03 -10.97
C CYS A 219 6.78 1.27 -10.54
N TYR A 220 6.01 2.35 -10.39
CA TYR A 220 6.59 3.64 -10.04
C TYR A 220 7.15 3.67 -8.61
N LEU A 221 6.47 3.01 -7.66
CA LEU A 221 6.97 2.82 -6.30
C LEU A 221 8.25 1.96 -6.29
N ILE A 222 8.29 0.84 -7.01
CA ILE A 222 9.47 -0.03 -7.08
C ILE A 222 10.66 0.73 -7.69
N PHE A 223 10.44 1.43 -8.81
CA PHE A 223 11.45 2.27 -9.43
C PHE A 223 12.01 3.31 -8.45
N THR A 224 11.13 4.03 -7.76
CA THR A 224 11.54 5.08 -6.81
C THR A 224 12.29 4.52 -5.62
N ALA A 225 11.86 3.36 -5.08
CA ALA A 225 12.58 2.67 -4.02
C ALA A 225 14.00 2.28 -4.45
N ARG A 226 14.15 1.69 -5.65
CA ARG A 226 15.45 1.31 -6.21
C ARG A 226 16.36 2.52 -6.43
N LYS A 227 15.81 3.61 -7.00
CA LYS A 227 16.54 4.88 -7.20
C LYS A 227 17.08 5.46 -5.89
N ASN A 228 16.38 5.25 -4.78
CA ASN A 228 16.78 5.73 -3.45
C ASN A 228 17.62 4.72 -2.64
N GLY A 229 18.00 3.58 -3.22
CA GLY A 229 18.79 2.55 -2.54
C GLY A 229 18.04 1.82 -1.43
N CYS A 230 16.71 1.86 -1.44
CA CYS A 230 15.89 1.06 -0.53
C CYS A 230 16.01 -0.40 -0.92
N LYS A 231 16.09 -1.31 0.06
CA LYS A 231 16.11 -2.77 -0.15
C LYS A 231 14.72 -3.39 -0.09
N ARG A 232 13.74 -2.66 0.44
CA ARG A 232 12.37 -3.13 0.63
C ARG A 232 11.37 -2.02 0.39
N LEU A 233 10.22 -2.40 -0.14
CA LEU A 233 9.03 -1.57 -0.26
C LEU A 233 7.92 -2.15 0.63
N PHE A 234 7.48 -1.39 1.63
CA PHE A 234 6.32 -1.72 2.45
C PHE A 234 5.05 -1.10 1.88
N LEU A 235 4.03 -1.93 1.68
CA LEU A 235 2.69 -1.51 1.30
C LEU A 235 1.73 -1.73 2.47
N GLY A 236 0.74 -0.86 2.62
CA GLY A 236 -0.22 -0.86 3.73
C GLY A 236 -1.35 -1.89 3.64
N ASP A 237 -1.08 -3.10 3.14
CA ASP A 237 -2.10 -4.13 2.97
C ASP A 237 -2.51 -4.74 4.31
N CYS A 238 -3.81 -4.67 4.62
CA CYS A 238 -4.39 -5.35 5.78
C CYS A 238 -5.10 -6.65 5.36
N SER A 239 -5.41 -7.52 6.32
CA SER A 239 -6.09 -8.80 6.04
C SER A 239 -7.36 -8.62 5.19
N SER A 240 -8.14 -7.57 5.42
CA SER A 240 -9.36 -7.31 4.63
C SER A 240 -9.03 -6.90 3.19
N ARG A 241 -8.01 -6.06 2.96
CA ARG A 241 -7.56 -5.69 1.62
C ARG A 241 -7.01 -6.90 0.88
N LEU A 242 -6.24 -7.74 1.57
CA LEU A 242 -5.75 -8.99 1.00
C LEU A 242 -6.89 -9.94 0.64
N SER A 243 -7.91 -10.10 1.50
CA SER A 243 -9.10 -10.90 1.18
C SER A 243 -9.85 -10.36 -0.05
N ILE A 244 -10.03 -9.04 -0.15
CA ILE A 244 -10.65 -8.41 -1.32
C ILE A 244 -9.83 -8.70 -2.59
N LYS A 245 -8.50 -8.56 -2.51
CA LYS A 245 -7.60 -8.88 -3.62
C LYS A 245 -7.72 -10.34 -4.02
N ILE A 246 -7.72 -11.27 -3.05
CA ILE A 246 -7.85 -12.70 -3.30
C ILE A 246 -9.16 -13.03 -4.02
N ILE A 247 -10.29 -12.51 -3.52
CA ILE A 247 -11.60 -12.74 -4.12
C ILE A 247 -11.63 -12.15 -5.54
N SER A 248 -11.16 -10.92 -5.72
CA SER A 248 -11.10 -10.25 -7.03
C SER A 248 -10.27 -11.02 -8.04
N GLN A 249 -9.04 -11.41 -7.69
CA GLN A 249 -8.16 -12.18 -8.58
C GLN A 249 -8.74 -13.56 -8.90
N THR A 250 -9.35 -14.23 -7.92
CA THR A 250 -10.02 -15.52 -8.14
C THR A 250 -11.19 -15.37 -9.11
N SER A 251 -12.04 -14.36 -8.91
CA SER A 251 -13.17 -14.07 -9.81
C SER A 251 -12.73 -13.67 -11.22
N LYS A 252 -11.53 -13.08 -11.36
CA LYS A 252 -10.90 -12.77 -12.66
C LYS A 252 -10.25 -13.99 -13.33
N GLY A 253 -10.27 -15.17 -12.70
CA GLY A 253 -9.61 -16.38 -13.22
C GLY A 253 -8.09 -16.38 -13.05
N ARG A 254 -7.53 -15.45 -12.25
CA ARG A 254 -6.09 -15.30 -12.02
C ARG A 254 -5.60 -16.14 -10.84
N GLY A 255 -6.12 -17.37 -10.73
CA GLY A 255 -5.73 -18.31 -9.67
C GLY A 255 -4.27 -18.72 -9.74
N PHE A 256 -3.67 -18.71 -10.93
CA PHE A 256 -2.25 -19.04 -11.14
C PHE A 256 -1.30 -18.00 -10.54
N SER A 257 -1.58 -16.70 -10.70
CA SER A 257 -0.73 -15.62 -10.15
C SER A 257 -1.05 -15.28 -8.70
N LEU A 258 -2.18 -15.77 -8.18
CA LEU A 258 -2.66 -15.48 -6.83
C LEU A 258 -1.62 -15.71 -5.73
N PRO A 259 -0.85 -16.82 -5.69
CA PRO A 259 0.18 -17.02 -4.68
C PRO A 259 1.26 -15.95 -4.70
N LEU A 260 1.64 -15.48 -5.89
CA LEU A 260 2.66 -14.44 -6.08
C LEU A 260 2.13 -13.05 -5.71
N GLU A 261 0.87 -12.77 -5.99
CA GLU A 261 0.28 -11.45 -5.72
C GLU A 261 -0.15 -11.24 -4.27
N THR A 262 -0.30 -12.32 -3.51
CA THR A 262 -0.87 -12.31 -2.15
C THR A 262 0.09 -12.80 -1.09
N SER A 263 1.29 -13.25 -1.49
CA SER A 263 2.35 -13.57 -0.55
C SER A 263 2.74 -12.33 0.26
N GLY A 264 3.01 -12.54 1.55
CA GLY A 264 3.43 -11.45 2.44
C GLY A 264 4.84 -10.91 2.12
N GLU A 265 5.58 -11.65 1.31
CA GLU A 265 6.90 -11.33 0.77
C GLU A 265 6.88 -11.65 -0.71
N ILE A 266 7.40 -10.73 -1.52
CA ILE A 266 7.46 -10.94 -2.94
C ILE A 266 8.79 -10.42 -3.47
N ASP A 267 9.47 -11.26 -4.26
CA ASP A 267 10.83 -10.98 -4.76
C ASP A 267 10.84 -10.06 -5.99
N TRP A 268 9.74 -9.34 -6.29
CA TRP A 268 9.72 -8.31 -7.36
C TRP A 268 10.81 -7.23 -7.18
N PHE A 269 11.37 -7.14 -5.98
CA PHE A 269 12.34 -6.14 -5.59
C PHE A 269 13.79 -6.56 -5.87
N GLU A 270 14.10 -7.87 -5.92
CA GLU A 270 15.46 -8.37 -6.22
C GLU A 270 15.92 -8.02 -7.65
#